data_AF-A0A0R2TRS5-F1
#
_entry.id   AF-A0A0R2TRS5-F1
#
_cell.length_a   1.000
_cell.length_b   1.000
_cell.length_c   1.000
_cell.angle_alpha   90.00
_cell.angle_beta   90.00
_cell.angle_gamma   90.00
#
_symmetry.space_group_name_H-M   'P 1'
#
loop_
_entity.id
_entity.type
_entity.pdbx_description
1 polymer ?
#
loop_
_entity_poly.entity_id
_entity_poly.type
_entity_poly.pdbx_seq_one_letter_code
_entity_poly.pdbx_strand_id
1 'polypeptide(L)'
;IYKSKILIDATELGDLIPMLNLTYLVGMDSNKRFKEDIAPEFSNNIIQDLTYVMILKDFEKDMTIKKPINYNKEEFICSYNSGHCDNTSKKLWSKDKLINYGKLPNKKYMVNWPINGNDYYTNSIELSDKQRSLNYEKAKQKSLRFLYFIQTEMNFNNLSIDYDEFPSKDGFPLMPYHRESRRSKGKVTLTLNDIKLPYSQENSLYRTGIAVGDYPVDHHHGAYSNYSNLPKLDFYPVPSYSIPLGSLIPENIDNFIVIEKSISVSNLVNGTSRLQPVVMQIGQSSGFLASLAIKNKKNIDQINVRDVQLEILKNKGYILPYVDVDYEDLNFISYQKIGACGILRSEGLNIGWENKTLFYPNAKLNINQIYLENWTMFKSDKIPFPEKVSIKNILNWVYKIKEKSFSNESEYLEVWTSLSLSDFNLERIITRGEFSVLLDKIIDPFSNVNIDYYGNLISSSND
;
A
#
# COMPACT_ATOMS: atom_id res chain seq x y z
N ILE A 1 34.14 -7.62 2.28
CA ILE A 1 33.12 -8.23 3.17
C ILE A 1 32.42 -7.08 3.87
N TYR A 2 31.12 -6.89 3.61
CA TYR A 2 30.30 -5.93 4.35
C TYR A 2 29.68 -6.65 5.56
N LYS A 3 29.63 -5.98 6.70
CA LYS A 3 28.97 -6.47 7.93
C LYS A 3 27.94 -5.45 8.36
N SER A 4 26.71 -5.89 8.64
CA SER A 4 25.63 -5.05 9.17
C SER A 4 24.99 -5.72 10.39
N LYS A 5 24.33 -4.92 11.24
CA LYS A 5 23.52 -5.45 12.35
C LYS A 5 22.16 -5.95 11.87
N ILE A 6 21.58 -5.20 10.94
CA ILE A 6 20.30 -5.49 10.28
C ILE A 6 20.52 -5.27 8.79
N LEU A 7 19.91 -6.11 7.97
CA LEU A 7 19.91 -6.00 6.52
C LEU A 7 18.48 -5.76 6.03
N ILE A 8 18.30 -4.75 5.20
CA ILE A 8 17.03 -4.45 4.52
C ILE A 8 17.21 -4.82 3.05
N ASP A 9 16.46 -5.81 2.56
CA ASP A 9 16.46 -6.23 1.17
C ASP A 9 15.47 -5.40 0.36
N ALA A 10 16.03 -4.48 -0.43
CA ALA A 10 15.33 -3.65 -1.40
C ALA A 10 15.69 -4.05 -2.84
N THR A 11 16.19 -5.26 -3.07
CA THR A 11 16.47 -5.72 -4.43
C THR A 11 15.16 -5.87 -5.20
N GLU A 12 15.17 -5.45 -6.47
CA GLU A 12 13.95 -5.39 -7.30
C GLU A 12 13.21 -6.72 -7.37
N LEU A 13 13.94 -7.85 -7.37
CA LEU A 13 13.39 -9.21 -7.49
C LEU A 13 13.46 -10.04 -6.20
N GLY A 14 13.86 -9.44 -5.07
CA GLY A 14 14.03 -10.14 -3.79
C GLY A 14 15.13 -11.21 -3.86
N ASP A 15 16.28 -10.89 -4.45
CA ASP A 15 17.33 -11.85 -4.76
C ASP A 15 18.08 -12.36 -3.53
N LEU A 16 18.02 -11.65 -2.39
CA LEU A 16 18.65 -12.12 -1.15
C LEU A 16 17.83 -13.20 -0.46
N ILE A 17 16.52 -13.26 -0.71
CA ILE A 17 15.60 -14.26 -0.13
C ILE A 17 16.08 -15.70 -0.40
N PRO A 18 16.29 -16.14 -1.66
CA PRO A 18 16.81 -17.49 -1.94
C PRO A 18 18.25 -17.69 -1.45
N MET A 19 19.09 -16.65 -1.44
CA MET A 19 20.47 -16.73 -0.93
C MET A 19 20.52 -17.04 0.57
N LEU A 20 19.48 -16.65 1.31
CA LEU A 20 19.29 -16.94 2.73
C LEU A 20 18.46 -18.20 3.00
N ASN A 21 18.12 -18.98 1.96
CA ASN A 21 17.24 -20.15 2.04
C ASN A 21 15.87 -19.86 2.68
N LEU A 22 15.34 -18.64 2.50
CA LEU A 22 14.03 -18.25 3.00
C LEU A 22 12.93 -18.73 2.04
N THR A 23 11.73 -19.00 2.58
CA THR A 23 10.59 -19.44 1.78
C THR A 23 9.94 -18.26 1.05
N TYR A 24 9.56 -18.48 -0.21
CA TYR A 24 8.87 -17.48 -1.02
C TYR A 24 7.96 -18.12 -2.08
N LEU A 25 7.14 -17.27 -2.70
CA LEU A 25 6.22 -17.61 -3.79
C LEU A 25 6.53 -16.74 -5.02
N VAL A 26 6.21 -17.25 -6.21
CA VAL A 26 6.31 -16.54 -7.50
C VAL A 26 5.07 -16.83 -8.32
N GLY A 27 4.51 -15.80 -8.96
CA GLY A 27 3.35 -15.93 -9.81
C GLY A 27 2.04 -16.02 -9.03
N MET A 28 0.99 -16.46 -9.74
CA MET A 28 -0.37 -16.49 -9.24
C MET A 28 -0.58 -17.57 -8.19
N ASP A 29 -1.22 -17.20 -7.09
CA ASP A 29 -1.68 -18.13 -6.06
C ASP A 29 -2.95 -18.85 -6.50
N SER A 30 -3.14 -20.08 -6.04
CA SER A 30 -4.44 -20.76 -6.16
C SER A 30 -5.46 -20.17 -5.18
N ASN A 31 -6.74 -20.16 -5.55
CA ASN A 31 -7.85 -19.83 -4.65
C ASN A 31 -7.83 -20.64 -3.34
N LYS A 32 -7.35 -21.88 -3.34
CA LYS A 32 -7.23 -22.73 -2.14
C LYS A 32 -6.17 -22.24 -1.14
N ARG A 33 -5.11 -21.57 -1.59
CA ARG A 33 -3.96 -21.20 -0.75
C ARG A 33 -4.33 -20.14 0.28
N PHE A 34 -4.98 -19.08 -0.17
CA PHE A 34 -5.37 -17.93 0.67
C PHE A 34 -6.89 -17.74 0.77
N LYS A 35 -7.69 -18.68 0.22
CA LYS A 35 -9.15 -18.61 0.18
C LYS A 35 -9.67 -17.35 -0.52
N GLU A 36 -8.97 -16.91 -1.56
CA GLU A 36 -9.33 -15.75 -2.37
C GLU A 36 -10.17 -16.21 -3.56
N ASP A 37 -11.41 -15.74 -3.64
CA ASP A 37 -12.43 -16.21 -4.59
C ASP A 37 -12.11 -15.95 -6.05
N ILE A 38 -11.40 -14.85 -6.34
CA ILE A 38 -11.02 -14.45 -7.71
C ILE A 38 -9.67 -14.99 -8.17
N ALA A 39 -8.93 -15.68 -7.30
CA ALA A 39 -7.67 -16.32 -7.68
C ALA A 39 -7.92 -17.54 -8.60
N PRO A 40 -6.97 -17.92 -9.46
CA PRO A 40 -7.10 -19.11 -10.29
C PRO A 40 -7.23 -20.39 -9.45
N GLU A 41 -7.78 -21.48 -10.02
CA GLU A 41 -7.91 -22.75 -9.29
C GLU A 41 -6.56 -23.35 -8.89
N PHE A 42 -5.57 -23.21 -9.76
CA PHE A 42 -4.22 -23.75 -9.58
C PHE A 42 -3.19 -22.61 -9.57
N SER A 43 -2.20 -22.74 -8.69
CA SER A 43 -1.05 -21.83 -8.70
C SER A 43 -0.22 -22.04 -9.97
N ASN A 44 0.39 -20.97 -10.45
CA ASN A 44 1.27 -20.99 -11.61
C ASN A 44 2.43 -20.01 -11.42
N ASN A 45 3.39 -20.01 -12.34
CA ASN A 45 4.53 -19.11 -12.33
C ASN A 45 4.36 -17.93 -13.32
N ILE A 46 3.14 -17.61 -13.73
CA ILE A 46 2.86 -16.49 -14.61
C ILE A 46 2.92 -15.23 -13.74
N ILE A 47 3.72 -14.28 -14.17
CA ILE A 47 3.93 -13.00 -13.49
C ILE A 47 3.44 -11.86 -14.36
N GLN A 48 3.31 -10.68 -13.76
CA GLN A 48 2.97 -9.47 -14.48
C GLN A 48 4.06 -9.06 -15.50
N ASP A 49 3.61 -8.43 -16.57
CA ASP A 49 4.46 -7.83 -17.61
C ASP A 49 5.41 -6.80 -16.99
N LEU A 50 6.67 -6.80 -17.43
CA LEU A 50 7.61 -5.73 -17.10
C LEU A 50 7.57 -4.65 -18.18
N THR A 51 8.14 -3.48 -17.88
CA THR A 51 8.30 -2.43 -18.87
C THR A 51 9.70 -1.87 -18.80
N TYR A 52 10.41 -1.84 -19.93
CA TYR A 52 11.60 -1.00 -20.01
C TYR A 52 11.17 0.41 -20.38
N VAL A 53 10.96 1.22 -19.34
CA VAL A 53 10.43 2.60 -19.43
C VAL A 53 11.39 3.46 -20.24
N MET A 54 10.84 4.37 -21.05
CA MET A 54 11.61 5.42 -21.72
C MET A 54 11.22 6.78 -21.14
N ILE A 55 12.22 7.66 -20.96
CA ILE A 55 11.97 9.08 -20.78
C ILE A 55 12.27 9.76 -22.12
N LEU A 56 11.22 10.26 -22.76
CA LEU A 56 11.33 11.01 -24.00
C LEU A 56 11.37 12.50 -23.69
N LYS A 57 12.14 13.25 -24.47
CA LYS A 57 12.19 14.71 -24.45
C LYS A 57 11.70 15.25 -25.78
N ASP A 58 10.95 16.34 -25.73
CA ASP A 58 10.64 17.14 -26.91
C ASP A 58 11.84 17.99 -27.29
N PHE A 59 12.44 17.69 -28.46
CA PHE A 59 13.59 18.41 -28.99
C PHE A 59 13.22 19.53 -29.98
N GLU A 60 11.92 19.74 -30.24
CA GLU A 60 11.40 20.77 -31.16
C GLU A 60 11.92 20.65 -32.60
N LYS A 61 12.45 19.49 -32.97
CA LYS A 61 12.95 19.15 -34.31
C LYS A 61 12.80 17.65 -34.54
N ASP A 62 12.85 17.20 -35.79
CA ASP A 62 12.79 15.77 -36.09
C ASP A 62 13.97 15.02 -35.46
N MET A 63 13.65 14.02 -34.65
CA MET A 63 14.57 13.13 -33.93
C MET A 63 14.23 11.65 -34.20
N THR A 64 13.60 11.35 -35.34
CA THR A 64 13.20 10.01 -35.72
C THR A 64 14.41 9.07 -35.73
N ILE A 65 14.31 7.97 -34.97
CA ILE A 65 15.39 6.99 -34.88
C ILE A 65 15.45 6.14 -36.16
N LYS A 66 16.59 5.48 -36.39
CA LYS A 66 16.66 4.47 -37.46
C LYS A 66 15.65 3.35 -37.18
N LYS A 67 14.97 2.89 -38.23
CA LYS A 67 14.00 1.79 -38.15
C LYS A 67 14.59 0.59 -37.40
N PRO A 68 14.05 0.21 -36.24
CA PRO A 68 14.60 -0.89 -35.45
C PRO A 68 14.39 -2.25 -36.15
N ILE A 69 15.26 -3.22 -35.80
CA ILE A 69 15.18 -4.59 -36.31
C ILE A 69 13.84 -5.21 -35.90
N ASN A 70 13.23 -5.98 -36.81
CA ASN A 70 11.93 -6.63 -36.61
C ASN A 70 10.76 -5.67 -36.32
N TYR A 71 10.86 -4.41 -36.73
CA TYR A 71 9.73 -3.47 -36.65
C TYR A 71 8.54 -3.96 -37.48
N ASN A 72 7.39 -4.12 -36.80
CA ASN A 72 6.09 -4.35 -37.40
C ASN A 72 5.08 -3.40 -36.77
N LYS A 73 4.42 -2.56 -37.58
CA LYS A 73 3.42 -1.60 -37.10
C LYS A 73 2.23 -2.27 -36.41
N GLU A 74 1.89 -3.50 -36.82
CA GLU A 74 0.78 -4.26 -36.26
C GLU A 74 1.02 -4.64 -34.78
N GLU A 75 2.27 -4.60 -34.31
CA GLU A 75 2.59 -4.78 -32.89
C GLU A 75 1.96 -3.68 -32.01
N PHE A 76 1.77 -2.47 -32.55
CA PHE A 76 1.40 -1.27 -31.78
C PHE A 76 0.18 -0.50 -32.28
N ILE A 77 -0.42 -0.89 -33.42
CA ILE A 77 -1.54 -0.15 -34.03
C ILE A 77 -2.77 -0.04 -33.12
N CYS A 78 -2.92 -0.97 -32.17
CA CYS A 78 -3.97 -0.96 -31.14
C CYS A 78 -3.54 -0.32 -29.82
N SER A 79 -2.41 0.39 -29.78
CA SER A 79 -1.98 1.10 -28.58
C SER A 79 -2.79 2.36 -28.29
N TYR A 80 -3.39 2.94 -29.32
CA TYR A 80 -4.27 4.11 -29.26
C TYR A 80 -5.49 3.90 -30.17
N ASN A 81 -6.45 4.81 -30.14
CA ASN A 81 -7.61 4.82 -31.01
C ASN A 81 -7.20 5.21 -32.44
N SER A 82 -6.65 4.24 -33.17
CA SER A 82 -6.21 4.36 -34.56
C SER A 82 -7.35 4.22 -35.58
N GLY A 83 -8.52 3.74 -35.15
CA GLY A 83 -9.64 3.37 -36.02
C GLY A 83 -9.48 2.01 -36.72
N HIS A 84 -8.39 1.27 -36.47
CA HIS A 84 -8.09 -0.02 -37.09
C HIS A 84 -8.30 -1.23 -36.18
N CYS A 85 -8.69 -1.00 -34.93
CA CYS A 85 -8.83 -2.03 -33.93
C CYS A 85 -10.30 -2.12 -33.51
N ASP A 86 -10.82 -3.35 -33.47
CA ASP A 86 -12.16 -3.62 -32.97
C ASP A 86 -12.31 -3.15 -31.51
N ASN A 87 -13.55 -3.03 -31.03
CA ASN A 87 -13.85 -2.70 -29.64
C ASN A 87 -13.17 -3.69 -28.69
N THR A 88 -11.97 -3.37 -28.24
CA THR A 88 -11.28 -4.06 -27.15
C THR A 88 -12.04 -3.80 -25.86
N SER A 89 -11.96 -4.72 -24.89
CA SER A 89 -12.53 -4.49 -23.55
C SER A 89 -11.91 -3.28 -22.83
N LYS A 90 -10.75 -2.79 -23.31
CA LYS A 90 -10.06 -1.60 -22.81
C LYS A 90 -10.40 -0.39 -23.68
N LYS A 91 -10.62 0.77 -23.05
CA LYS A 91 -10.88 2.03 -23.76
C LYS A 91 -9.58 2.57 -24.37
N LEU A 92 -9.48 2.56 -25.69
CA LEU A 92 -8.36 3.15 -26.42
C LEU A 92 -8.42 4.69 -26.37
N TRP A 93 -7.27 5.32 -26.16
CA TRP A 93 -7.15 6.78 -26.05
C TRP A 93 -6.72 7.41 -27.37
N SER A 94 -6.97 8.70 -27.58
CA SER A 94 -6.33 9.40 -28.69
C SER A 94 -4.80 9.37 -28.52
N LYS A 95 -4.07 9.48 -29.64
CA LYS A 95 -2.61 9.52 -29.62
C LYS A 95 -2.04 10.62 -28.71
N ASP A 96 -2.67 11.80 -28.70
CA ASP A 96 -2.28 12.91 -27.83
C ASP A 96 -2.51 12.59 -26.36
N LYS A 97 -3.64 11.94 -26.03
CA LYS A 97 -3.93 11.58 -24.64
C LYS A 97 -2.99 10.48 -24.15
N LEU A 98 -2.63 9.51 -24.99
CA LEU A 98 -1.62 8.50 -24.67
C LEU A 98 -0.28 9.15 -24.31
N ILE A 99 0.24 10.02 -25.17
CA ILE A 99 1.53 10.69 -24.91
C ILE A 99 1.44 11.60 -23.68
N ASN A 100 0.38 12.40 -23.55
CA ASN A 100 0.25 13.34 -22.44
C ASN A 100 -0.01 12.67 -21.08
N TYR A 101 -0.40 11.39 -21.04
CA TYR A 101 -0.61 10.67 -19.79
C TYR A 101 0.67 10.58 -18.94
N GLY A 102 1.81 10.35 -19.60
CA GLY A 102 3.11 10.32 -18.95
C GLY A 102 3.83 11.66 -18.95
N LYS A 103 3.15 12.79 -19.16
CA LYS A 103 3.81 14.10 -19.25
C LYS A 103 4.50 14.46 -17.93
N LEU A 104 5.76 14.84 -18.03
CA LEU A 104 6.62 15.26 -16.94
C LEU A 104 6.99 16.75 -17.09
N PRO A 105 7.55 17.39 -16.05
CA PRO A 105 8.20 18.69 -16.18
C PRO A 105 9.28 18.72 -17.27
N ASN A 106 9.73 19.91 -17.66
CA ASN A 106 10.86 20.11 -18.59
C ASN A 106 10.66 19.51 -19.99
N LYS A 107 9.42 19.50 -20.49
CA LYS A 107 9.03 18.95 -21.81
C LYS A 107 9.43 17.47 -21.98
N LYS A 108 9.32 16.70 -20.90
CA LYS A 108 9.60 15.26 -20.88
C LYS A 108 8.32 14.44 -20.79
N TYR A 109 8.41 13.19 -21.21
CA TYR A 109 7.30 12.25 -21.27
C TYR A 109 7.80 10.85 -20.90
N MET A 110 7.20 10.25 -19.87
CA MET A 110 7.45 8.87 -19.49
C MET A 110 6.59 7.93 -20.35
N VAL A 111 7.22 6.96 -21.01
CA VAL A 111 6.52 5.92 -21.78
C VAL A 111 6.54 4.61 -21.00
N ASN A 112 5.39 4.32 -20.38
CA ASN A 112 5.05 3.03 -19.78
C ASN A 112 3.61 2.71 -20.19
N TRP A 113 3.43 1.92 -21.25
CA TRP A 113 2.13 1.74 -21.90
C TRP A 113 1.74 0.27 -22.05
N PRO A 114 0.67 -0.18 -21.39
CA PRO A 114 0.31 -1.59 -21.33
C PRO A 114 -0.53 -2.09 -22.50
N ILE A 115 -1.27 -1.19 -23.15
CA ILE A 115 -2.18 -1.57 -24.25
C ILE A 115 -1.35 -1.60 -25.53
N ASN A 116 -0.95 -2.79 -25.99
CA ASN A 116 -0.16 -2.97 -27.21
C ASN A 116 1.03 -1.98 -27.31
N GLY A 117 1.64 -1.64 -26.18
CA GLY A 117 2.73 -0.67 -26.10
C GLY A 117 4.06 -1.36 -25.80
N ASN A 118 4.84 -0.79 -24.89
CA ASN A 118 6.15 -1.30 -24.52
C ASN A 118 6.17 -2.27 -23.32
N ASP A 119 5.02 -2.67 -22.78
CA ASP A 119 4.95 -3.80 -21.85
C ASP A 119 5.49 -5.07 -22.54
N TYR A 120 6.30 -5.84 -21.81
CA TYR A 120 6.97 -7.04 -22.31
C TYR A 120 6.87 -8.16 -21.30
N TYR A 121 6.31 -9.29 -21.73
CA TYR A 121 6.23 -10.48 -20.89
C TYR A 121 7.55 -11.24 -20.88
N THR A 122 8.12 -11.42 -19.70
CA THR A 122 9.19 -12.39 -19.45
C THR A 122 9.24 -12.73 -17.97
N ASN A 123 9.07 -14.01 -17.63
CA ASN A 123 9.38 -14.45 -16.29
C ASN A 123 10.91 -14.63 -16.16
N SER A 124 11.57 -13.59 -15.66
CA SER A 124 13.01 -13.54 -15.46
C SER A 124 13.44 -13.72 -13.99
N ILE A 125 12.50 -14.00 -13.09
CA ILE A 125 12.74 -14.04 -11.64
C ILE A 125 13.74 -15.14 -11.28
N GLU A 126 13.56 -16.36 -11.77
CA GLU A 126 14.44 -17.50 -11.45
C GLU A 126 15.59 -17.71 -12.44
N LEU A 127 15.83 -16.74 -13.33
CA LEU A 127 16.89 -16.82 -14.32
C LEU A 127 18.21 -16.27 -13.77
N SER A 128 19.34 -16.75 -14.30
CA SER A 128 20.66 -16.18 -14.03
C SER A 128 20.78 -14.75 -14.55
N ASP A 129 21.69 -13.94 -13.99
CA ASP A 129 21.93 -12.55 -14.41
C ASP A 129 22.20 -12.40 -15.91
N LYS A 130 22.90 -13.37 -16.50
CA LYS A 130 23.15 -13.40 -17.94
C LYS A 130 21.85 -13.57 -18.73
N GLN A 131 20.99 -14.50 -18.32
CA GLN A 131 19.71 -14.74 -18.97
C GLN A 131 18.73 -13.57 -18.78
N ARG A 132 18.70 -12.98 -17.57
CA ARG A 132 17.94 -11.74 -17.29
C ARG A 132 18.36 -10.63 -18.25
N SER A 133 19.66 -10.37 -18.35
CA SER A 133 20.22 -9.35 -19.25
C SER A 133 19.81 -9.58 -20.72
N LEU A 134 19.81 -10.82 -21.20
CA LEU A 134 19.33 -11.15 -22.55
C LEU A 134 17.83 -10.85 -22.74
N ASN A 135 17.00 -11.12 -21.74
CA ASN A 135 15.56 -10.84 -21.82
C ASN A 135 15.26 -9.34 -21.69
N TYR A 136 16.02 -8.63 -20.87
CA TYR A 136 15.91 -7.18 -20.73
C TYR A 136 16.32 -6.45 -22.01
N GLU A 137 17.32 -6.95 -22.73
CA GLU A 137 17.66 -6.44 -24.05
C GLU A 137 16.48 -6.59 -25.03
N LYS A 138 15.80 -7.74 -25.04
CA LYS A 138 14.60 -7.93 -25.87
C LYS A 138 13.48 -6.93 -25.51
N ALA A 139 13.29 -6.65 -24.22
CA ALA A 139 12.35 -5.65 -23.75
C ALA A 139 12.74 -4.23 -24.22
N LYS A 140 14.01 -3.84 -24.12
CA LYS A 140 14.52 -2.57 -24.68
C LYS A 140 14.28 -2.46 -26.18
N GLN A 141 14.55 -3.53 -26.92
CA GLN A 141 14.28 -3.56 -28.37
C GLN A 141 12.79 -3.38 -28.68
N LYS A 142 11.87 -3.90 -27.85
CA LYS A 142 10.44 -3.62 -27.98
C LYS A 142 10.13 -2.14 -27.70
N SER A 143 10.70 -1.56 -26.65
CA SER A 143 10.55 -0.12 -26.37
C SER A 143 11.04 0.76 -27.52
N LEU A 144 12.18 0.43 -28.13
CA LEU A 144 12.69 1.14 -29.31
C LEU A 144 11.78 1.01 -30.53
N ARG A 145 11.21 -0.18 -30.80
CA ARG A 145 10.20 -0.35 -31.84
C ARG A 145 8.95 0.49 -31.57
N PHE A 146 8.53 0.60 -30.31
CA PHE A 146 7.40 1.45 -29.93
C PHE A 146 7.72 2.94 -30.07
N LEU A 147 8.93 3.39 -29.72
CA LEU A 147 9.38 4.76 -29.97
C LEU A 147 9.34 5.09 -31.47
N TYR A 148 9.86 4.20 -32.32
CA TYR A 148 9.78 4.39 -33.77
C TYR A 148 8.33 4.51 -34.25
N PHE A 149 7.42 3.67 -33.74
CA PHE A 149 5.98 3.77 -34.02
C PHE A 149 5.38 5.14 -33.61
N ILE A 150 5.72 5.63 -32.41
CA ILE A 150 5.30 6.94 -31.91
C ILE A 150 5.78 8.06 -32.87
N GLN A 151 7.01 7.97 -33.35
CA GLN A 151 7.60 8.97 -34.24
C GLN A 151 6.96 8.94 -35.63
N THR A 152 6.77 7.75 -36.22
CA THR A 152 6.40 7.61 -37.64
C THR A 152 4.91 7.42 -37.90
N GLU A 153 4.19 6.71 -37.04
CA GLU A 153 2.75 6.42 -37.24
C GLU A 153 1.88 7.39 -36.45
N MET A 154 2.32 7.82 -35.26
CA MET A 154 1.60 8.80 -34.44
C MET A 154 2.00 10.26 -34.75
N ASN A 155 3.06 10.47 -35.55
CA ASN A 155 3.62 11.77 -35.93
C ASN A 155 4.18 12.60 -34.76
N PHE A 156 4.78 11.95 -33.76
CA PHE A 156 5.55 12.63 -32.69
C PHE A 156 7.06 12.52 -32.95
N ASN A 157 7.49 12.87 -34.16
CA ASN A 157 8.89 12.77 -34.60
C ASN A 157 9.85 13.66 -33.79
N ASN A 158 9.34 14.66 -33.08
CA ASN A 158 10.08 15.53 -32.18
C ASN A 158 10.44 14.90 -30.84
N LEU A 159 9.77 13.80 -30.45
CA LEU A 159 10.03 13.09 -29.21
C LEU A 159 11.11 12.03 -29.42
N SER A 160 12.14 12.01 -28.57
CA SER A 160 13.17 10.96 -28.59
C SER A 160 13.76 10.75 -27.19
N ILE A 161 14.53 9.68 -26.98
CA ILE A 161 15.12 9.34 -25.69
C ILE A 161 15.99 10.50 -25.17
N ASP A 162 15.80 10.84 -23.91
CA ASP A 162 16.68 11.75 -23.20
C ASP A 162 17.90 10.99 -22.65
N TYR A 163 19.00 11.00 -23.40
CA TYR A 163 20.24 10.30 -23.05
C TYR A 163 20.95 10.89 -21.81
N ASP A 164 20.55 12.08 -21.35
CA ASP A 164 21.12 12.72 -20.16
C ASP A 164 20.32 12.38 -18.88
N GLU A 165 19.16 11.71 -18.99
CA GLU A 165 18.29 11.42 -17.84
C GLU A 165 18.85 10.32 -16.94
N PHE A 166 19.48 9.31 -17.53
CA PHE A 166 20.04 8.16 -16.81
C PHE A 166 21.53 8.03 -17.10
N PRO A 167 22.32 7.46 -16.16
CA PRO A 167 23.76 7.26 -16.37
C PRO A 167 24.08 6.15 -17.38
N SER A 168 23.09 5.49 -17.97
CA SER A 168 23.27 4.45 -18.97
C SER A 168 23.62 5.06 -20.33
N LYS A 169 24.46 4.37 -21.11
CA LYS A 169 24.89 4.87 -22.44
C LYS A 169 23.76 4.87 -23.48
N ASP A 170 22.74 4.05 -23.27
CA ASP A 170 21.60 3.88 -24.17
C ASP A 170 20.39 4.74 -23.78
N GLY A 171 20.51 5.56 -22.73
CA GLY A 171 19.46 6.47 -22.26
C GLY A 171 18.27 5.76 -21.57
N PHE A 172 18.37 4.46 -21.30
CA PHE A 172 17.34 3.70 -20.59
C PHE A 172 17.61 3.67 -19.06
N PRO A 173 16.60 3.45 -18.21
CA PRO A 173 16.80 3.21 -16.78
C PRO A 173 17.79 2.06 -16.50
N LEU A 174 18.39 2.06 -15.30
CA LEU A 174 19.37 1.04 -14.88
C LEU A 174 18.79 -0.39 -14.82
N MET A 175 17.47 -0.51 -14.65
CA MET A 175 16.75 -1.77 -14.63
C MET A 175 15.33 -1.55 -15.19
N PRO A 176 14.66 -2.57 -15.73
CA PRO A 176 13.26 -2.45 -16.11
C PRO A 176 12.37 -2.25 -14.88
N TYR A 177 11.18 -1.69 -15.10
CA TYR A 177 10.14 -1.67 -14.09
C TYR A 177 9.51 -3.06 -13.97
N HIS A 178 9.82 -3.78 -12.90
CA HIS A 178 9.13 -5.02 -12.55
C HIS A 178 7.86 -4.69 -11.75
N ARG A 179 6.75 -5.30 -12.15
CA ARG A 179 5.49 -5.22 -11.40
C ARG A 179 5.36 -6.32 -10.36
N GLU A 180 6.07 -7.43 -10.55
CA GLU A 180 6.01 -8.59 -9.67
C GLU A 180 7.39 -9.17 -9.41
N SER A 181 7.58 -9.68 -8.19
CA SER A 181 8.85 -10.18 -7.64
C SER A 181 8.59 -11.42 -6.77
N ARG A 182 9.64 -11.97 -6.14
CA ARG A 182 9.48 -13.04 -5.15
C ARG A 182 8.74 -12.54 -3.92
N ARG A 183 7.58 -13.12 -3.60
CA ARG A 183 6.80 -12.78 -2.40
C ARG A 183 7.29 -13.62 -1.23
N SER A 184 7.96 -13.01 -0.27
CA SER A 184 8.49 -13.68 0.92
C SER A 184 7.37 -14.26 1.80
N LYS A 185 7.70 -15.30 2.59
CA LYS A 185 6.85 -15.76 3.69
C LYS A 185 7.20 -15.00 4.98
N GLY A 186 6.37 -14.03 5.33
CA GLY A 186 6.50 -13.19 6.51
C GLY A 186 5.83 -13.77 7.75
N LYS A 187 5.95 -13.08 8.89
CA LYS A 187 5.19 -13.40 10.12
C LYS A 187 3.67 -13.40 9.87
N VAL A 188 3.22 -12.55 8.94
CA VAL A 188 1.87 -12.59 8.37
C VAL A 188 1.92 -12.39 6.86
N THR A 189 0.92 -12.90 6.15
CA THR A 189 0.70 -12.63 4.73
C THR A 189 -0.58 -11.83 4.57
N LEU A 190 -0.50 -10.64 3.99
CA LEU A 190 -1.68 -9.83 3.72
C LEU A 190 -2.39 -10.37 2.46
N THR A 191 -3.69 -10.64 2.57
CA THR A 191 -4.51 -11.21 1.49
C THR A 191 -5.61 -10.25 1.04
N LEU A 192 -6.25 -10.58 -0.09
CA LEU A 192 -7.36 -9.82 -0.64
C LEU A 192 -8.55 -9.77 0.34
N ASN A 193 -8.78 -10.85 1.10
CA ASN A 193 -9.84 -10.92 2.10
C ASN A 193 -9.61 -9.93 3.24
N ASP A 194 -8.36 -9.79 3.69
CA ASP A 194 -7.95 -8.84 4.72
C ASP A 194 -8.20 -7.39 4.30
N ILE A 195 -7.96 -7.05 3.03
CA ILE A 195 -8.18 -5.68 2.54
C ILE A 195 -9.65 -5.42 2.19
N LYS A 196 -10.40 -6.39 1.66
CA LYS A 196 -11.83 -6.21 1.30
C LYS A 196 -12.72 -6.09 2.52
N LEU A 197 -12.49 -6.93 3.52
CA LEU A 197 -13.36 -7.08 4.69
C LEU A 197 -12.53 -7.14 5.98
N PRO A 198 -11.77 -6.09 6.32
CA PRO A 198 -10.78 -6.11 7.42
C PRO A 198 -11.40 -6.41 8.79
N TYR A 199 -12.69 -6.12 8.97
CA TYR A 199 -13.39 -6.22 10.25
C TYR A 199 -14.13 -7.54 10.47
N SER A 200 -14.16 -8.42 9.47
CA SER A 200 -14.79 -9.74 9.56
C SER A 200 -13.79 -10.90 9.44
N GLN A 201 -12.50 -10.60 9.29
CA GLN A 201 -11.47 -11.62 9.27
C GLN A 201 -11.17 -12.14 10.68
N GLU A 202 -10.63 -13.36 10.74
CA GLU A 202 -10.15 -13.97 11.99
C GLU A 202 -9.05 -13.11 12.64
N ASN A 203 -8.10 -12.64 11.82
CA ASN A 203 -7.01 -11.76 12.26
C ASN A 203 -7.39 -10.29 12.01
N SER A 204 -7.00 -9.41 12.93
CA SER A 204 -7.24 -7.97 12.83
C SER A 204 -6.01 -7.23 12.26
N LEU A 205 -5.53 -7.65 11.08
CA LEU A 205 -4.29 -7.12 10.49
C LEU A 205 -4.29 -5.60 10.31
N TYR A 206 -5.45 -4.98 10.08
CA TYR A 206 -5.60 -3.53 9.99
C TYR A 206 -5.04 -2.79 11.22
N ARG A 207 -5.04 -3.42 12.39
CA ARG A 207 -4.47 -2.84 13.63
C ARG A 207 -2.95 -2.70 13.60
N THR A 208 -2.29 -3.43 12.69
CA THR A 208 -0.82 -3.53 12.58
C THR A 208 -0.24 -2.74 11.40
N GLY A 209 -1.06 -1.90 10.76
CA GLY A 209 -0.70 -1.12 9.59
C GLY A 209 0.51 -0.19 9.80
N ILE A 210 1.44 -0.17 8.84
CA ILE A 210 2.63 0.69 8.83
C ILE A 210 2.84 1.44 7.51
N ALA A 211 1.99 1.21 6.52
CA ALA A 211 1.95 1.92 5.26
C ALA A 211 0.53 1.81 4.72
N VAL A 212 0.11 2.74 3.87
CA VAL A 212 -1.24 2.77 3.31
C VAL A 212 -1.24 2.73 1.77
N GLY A 213 -2.25 2.08 1.20
CA GLY A 213 -2.49 2.03 -0.24
C GLY A 213 -3.96 2.27 -0.57
N ASP A 214 -4.22 2.90 -1.70
CA ASP A 214 -5.54 3.38 -2.14
C ASP A 214 -5.86 3.02 -3.61
N TYR A 215 -5.02 2.19 -4.21
CA TYR A 215 -5.17 1.78 -5.60
C TYR A 215 -5.92 0.44 -5.73
N PRO A 216 -6.76 0.23 -6.75
CA PRO A 216 -7.39 -1.06 -7.00
C PRO A 216 -6.35 -2.15 -7.26
N VAL A 217 -6.78 -3.41 -7.17
CA VAL A 217 -5.92 -4.52 -7.60
C VAL A 217 -5.81 -4.46 -9.13
N ASP A 218 -4.59 -4.27 -9.64
CA ASP A 218 -4.34 -4.11 -11.08
C ASP A 218 -3.15 -4.94 -11.54
N HIS A 219 -3.45 -5.95 -12.35
CA HIS A 219 -2.48 -6.94 -12.84
C HIS A 219 -2.30 -6.85 -14.34
N HIS A 220 -1.06 -6.59 -14.77
CA HIS A 220 -0.71 -6.48 -16.18
C HIS A 220 -0.25 -7.82 -16.75
N HIS A 221 -1.06 -8.43 -17.62
CA HIS A 221 -0.67 -9.66 -18.33
C HIS A 221 -0.95 -9.56 -19.83
N GLY A 222 -1.16 -8.36 -20.37
CA GLY A 222 -1.56 -8.14 -21.76
C GLY A 222 -0.50 -8.55 -22.78
N ALA A 223 0.78 -8.60 -22.40
CA ALA A 223 1.86 -9.08 -23.26
C ALA A 223 2.08 -10.60 -23.16
N TYR A 224 1.39 -11.30 -22.25
CA TYR A 224 1.43 -12.75 -22.16
C TYR A 224 0.62 -13.39 -23.29
N SER A 225 1.21 -14.35 -24.01
CA SER A 225 0.61 -14.92 -25.22
C SER A 225 -0.73 -15.62 -24.99
N ASN A 226 -0.98 -16.11 -23.77
CA ASN A 226 -2.23 -16.79 -23.39
C ASN A 226 -3.04 -15.96 -22.38
N TYR A 227 -2.97 -14.63 -22.45
CA TYR A 227 -3.70 -13.71 -21.57
C TYR A 227 -5.19 -14.04 -21.44
N SER A 228 -5.84 -14.46 -22.54
CA SER A 228 -7.27 -14.80 -22.57
C SER A 228 -7.68 -15.91 -21.59
N ASN A 229 -6.72 -16.73 -21.15
CA ASN A 229 -6.96 -17.85 -20.23
C ASN A 229 -6.67 -17.47 -18.77
N LEU A 230 -6.25 -16.23 -18.51
CA LEU A 230 -5.98 -15.74 -17.16
C LEU A 230 -7.21 -15.04 -16.58
N PRO A 231 -7.34 -15.01 -15.24
CA PRO A 231 -8.33 -14.17 -14.59
C PRO A 231 -8.18 -12.71 -15.01
N LYS A 232 -9.31 -12.03 -15.29
CA LYS A 232 -9.32 -10.59 -15.56
C LYS A 232 -9.19 -9.84 -14.25
N LEU A 233 -8.01 -9.28 -14.02
CA LEU A 233 -7.61 -8.60 -12.79
C LEU A 233 -7.20 -7.14 -13.04
N ASP A 234 -7.69 -6.55 -14.15
CA ASP A 234 -7.57 -5.11 -14.42
C ASP A 234 -8.53 -4.35 -13.49
N PHE A 235 -8.01 -3.48 -12.62
CA PHE A 235 -8.80 -2.60 -11.72
C PHE A 235 -9.87 -3.28 -10.86
N TYR A 236 -9.57 -4.43 -10.25
CA TYR A 236 -10.48 -5.08 -9.32
C TYR A 236 -10.70 -4.21 -8.06
N PRO A 237 -11.96 -3.90 -7.69
CA PRO A 237 -12.27 -2.92 -6.66
C PRO A 237 -11.99 -3.48 -5.26
N VAL A 238 -11.29 -2.69 -4.45
CA VAL A 238 -11.02 -2.92 -3.03
C VAL A 238 -11.15 -1.57 -2.31
N PRO A 239 -11.32 -1.50 -0.99
CA PRO A 239 -11.16 -0.23 -0.27
C PRO A 239 -9.67 0.10 -0.10
N SER A 240 -9.36 1.31 0.38
CA SER A 240 -7.98 1.63 0.77
C SER A 240 -7.60 0.78 1.98
N TYR A 241 -6.36 0.36 2.05
CA TYR A 241 -5.87 -0.62 3.01
C TYR A 241 -4.56 -0.18 3.66
N SER A 242 -4.13 -0.92 4.68
CA SER A 242 -2.82 -0.78 5.29
C SER A 242 -1.99 -2.05 5.15
N ILE A 243 -0.67 -1.88 5.04
CA ILE A 243 0.32 -2.97 5.02
C ILE A 243 0.71 -3.31 6.46
N PRO A 244 0.53 -4.57 6.92
CA PRO A 244 0.86 -4.96 8.28
C PRO A 244 2.37 -5.10 8.48
N LEU A 245 2.90 -4.69 9.63
CA LEU A 245 4.34 -4.76 9.94
C LEU A 245 4.93 -6.17 9.75
N GLY A 246 4.19 -7.20 10.15
CA GLY A 246 4.64 -8.59 10.06
C GLY A 246 4.84 -9.09 8.62
N SER A 247 4.32 -8.38 7.60
CA SER A 247 4.57 -8.71 6.19
C SER A 247 6.00 -8.40 5.75
N LEU A 248 6.74 -7.56 6.50
CA LEU A 248 8.11 -7.16 6.17
C LEU A 248 9.16 -8.06 6.82
N ILE A 249 8.76 -8.88 7.80
CA ILE A 249 9.64 -9.69 8.64
C ILE A 249 9.49 -11.14 8.24
N PRO A 250 10.47 -11.76 7.55
CA PRO A 250 10.41 -13.18 7.21
C PRO A 250 10.38 -14.07 8.45
N GLU A 251 9.78 -15.25 8.32
CA GLU A 251 9.86 -16.27 9.36
C GLU A 251 11.31 -16.76 9.52
N ASN A 252 11.71 -17.14 10.75
CA ASN A 252 12.98 -17.81 11.06
C ASN A 252 14.27 -16.99 10.82
N ILE A 253 14.18 -15.65 10.76
CA ILE A 253 15.33 -14.75 10.71
C ILE A 253 15.02 -13.47 11.49
N ASP A 254 16.00 -12.96 12.26
CA ASP A 254 15.77 -11.96 13.31
C ASP A 254 16.46 -10.60 13.04
N ASN A 255 17.19 -10.50 11.93
CA ASN A 255 17.94 -9.32 11.53
C ASN A 255 17.83 -8.99 10.02
N PHE A 256 16.80 -9.51 9.35
CA PHE A 256 16.56 -9.33 7.92
C PHE A 256 15.14 -8.83 7.66
N ILE A 257 15.02 -7.72 6.95
CA ILE A 257 13.75 -7.08 6.58
C ILE A 257 13.62 -7.15 5.07
N VAL A 258 12.47 -7.59 4.57
CA VAL A 258 12.15 -7.61 3.13
C VAL A 258 11.21 -6.46 2.83
N ILE A 259 11.53 -5.67 1.80
CA ILE A 259 10.71 -4.54 1.37
C ILE A 259 10.36 -4.64 -0.13
N GLU A 260 9.94 -3.54 -0.76
CA GLU A 260 9.57 -3.49 -2.17
C GLU A 260 8.40 -4.44 -2.49
N LYS A 261 8.35 -4.97 -3.72
CA LYS A 261 7.33 -5.94 -4.16
C LYS A 261 7.46 -7.31 -3.51
N SER A 262 8.54 -7.53 -2.74
CA SER A 262 8.91 -8.84 -2.18
C SER A 262 8.36 -9.11 -0.78
N ILE A 263 7.62 -8.16 -0.22
CA ILE A 263 6.92 -8.31 1.06
C ILE A 263 5.93 -9.48 1.05
N SER A 264 5.52 -9.93 2.23
CA SER A 264 4.59 -11.05 2.35
C SER A 264 3.14 -10.65 2.09
N VAL A 265 2.71 -10.84 0.85
CA VAL A 265 1.37 -10.57 0.35
C VAL A 265 0.90 -11.69 -0.56
N SER A 266 -0.41 -11.85 -0.76
CA SER A 266 -0.92 -12.68 -1.87
C SER A 266 -0.58 -12.04 -3.23
N ASN A 267 -0.62 -12.82 -4.32
CA ASN A 267 -0.39 -12.31 -5.67
C ASN A 267 -1.42 -11.23 -6.03
N LEU A 268 -2.67 -11.40 -5.60
CA LEU A 268 -3.71 -10.39 -5.80
C LEU A 268 -3.36 -9.07 -5.11
N VAL A 269 -2.98 -9.11 -3.83
CA VAL A 269 -2.58 -7.90 -3.09
C VAL A 269 -1.32 -7.26 -3.67
N ASN A 270 -0.37 -8.03 -4.19
CA ASN A 270 0.81 -7.49 -4.90
C ASN A 270 0.42 -6.53 -6.04
N GLY A 271 -0.72 -6.79 -6.70
CA GLY A 271 -1.26 -5.93 -7.77
C GLY A 271 -1.59 -4.51 -7.35
N THR A 272 -1.75 -4.25 -6.06
CA THR A 272 -1.98 -2.91 -5.50
C THR A 272 -0.83 -2.44 -4.62
N SER A 273 -0.19 -3.32 -3.84
CA SER A 273 0.88 -2.94 -2.91
C SER A 273 2.21 -2.60 -3.60
N ARG A 274 2.40 -3.00 -4.86
CA ARG A 274 3.62 -2.75 -5.66
C ARG A 274 3.86 -1.29 -6.04
N LEU A 275 2.88 -0.41 -5.84
CA LEU A 275 2.98 0.97 -6.32
C LEU A 275 4.00 1.77 -5.52
N GLN A 276 4.72 2.65 -6.22
CA GLN A 276 5.81 3.44 -5.67
C GLN A 276 5.42 4.22 -4.39
N PRO A 277 4.24 4.86 -4.29
CA PRO A 277 3.84 5.52 -3.05
C PRO A 277 3.72 4.57 -1.84
N VAL A 278 3.28 3.33 -2.05
CA VAL A 278 3.18 2.31 -0.99
C VAL A 278 4.58 1.82 -0.62
N VAL A 279 5.39 1.51 -1.63
CA VAL A 279 6.77 1.05 -1.47
C VAL A 279 7.64 2.07 -0.73
N MET A 280 7.50 3.37 -1.02
CA MET A 280 8.23 4.43 -0.31
C MET A 280 7.89 4.45 1.19
N GLN A 281 6.61 4.28 1.53
CA GLN A 281 6.18 4.18 2.92
C GLN A 281 6.73 2.91 3.59
N ILE A 282 6.72 1.76 2.91
CA ILE A 282 7.35 0.52 3.39
C ILE A 282 8.84 0.75 3.70
N GLY A 283 9.57 1.46 2.83
CA GLY A 283 10.96 1.83 3.06
C GLY A 283 11.16 2.69 4.30
N GLN A 284 10.32 3.71 4.49
CA GLN A 284 10.34 4.56 5.68
C GLN A 284 10.08 3.75 6.96
N SER A 285 9.04 2.92 6.97
CA SER A 285 8.65 2.09 8.12
C SER A 285 9.70 1.04 8.46
N SER A 286 10.39 0.49 7.45
CA SER A 286 11.53 -0.40 7.64
C SER A 286 12.72 0.29 8.28
N GLY A 287 12.97 1.54 7.91
CA GLY A 287 13.96 2.40 8.56
C GLY A 287 13.65 2.62 10.05
N PHE A 288 12.38 2.87 10.40
CA PHE A 288 11.96 2.98 11.80
C PHE A 288 12.15 1.66 12.55
N LEU A 289 11.71 0.54 12.00
CA LEU A 289 11.88 -0.79 12.60
C LEU A 289 13.35 -1.09 12.89
N ALA A 290 14.22 -0.92 11.89
CA ALA A 290 15.66 -1.17 12.04
C ALA A 290 16.32 -0.23 13.06
N SER A 291 15.95 1.05 13.05
CA SER A 291 16.45 2.04 14.00
C SER A 291 16.06 1.71 15.44
N LEU A 292 14.78 1.35 15.67
CA LEU A 292 14.27 0.95 16.98
C LEU A 292 14.96 -0.32 17.48
N ALA A 293 15.11 -1.34 16.63
CA ALA A 293 15.83 -2.57 16.94
C ALA A 293 17.28 -2.30 17.41
N ILE A 294 18.03 -1.49 16.65
CA ILE A 294 19.41 -1.13 16.99
C ILE A 294 19.49 -0.33 18.29
N LYS A 295 18.65 0.69 18.46
CA LYS A 295 18.64 1.55 19.66
C LYS A 295 18.29 0.76 20.93
N ASN A 296 17.28 -0.11 20.82
CA ASN A 296 16.79 -0.90 21.95
C ASN A 296 17.60 -2.17 22.18
N LYS A 297 18.61 -2.46 21.34
CA LYS A 297 19.42 -3.68 21.36
C LYS A 297 18.54 -4.94 21.33
N LYS A 298 17.53 -4.91 20.47
CA LYS A 298 16.56 -5.98 20.26
C LYS A 298 16.64 -6.48 18.83
N ASN A 299 16.23 -7.73 18.62
CA ASN A 299 15.96 -8.24 17.28
C ASN A 299 14.75 -7.54 16.67
N ILE A 300 14.62 -7.59 15.33
CA ILE A 300 13.51 -6.91 14.64
C ILE A 300 12.15 -7.45 15.06
N ASP A 301 12.07 -8.75 15.37
CA ASP A 301 10.83 -9.41 15.77
C ASP A 301 10.46 -9.24 17.25
N GLN A 302 11.29 -8.51 18.00
CA GLN A 302 11.06 -8.14 19.40
C GLN A 302 10.65 -6.68 19.58
N ILE A 303 10.55 -5.92 18.49
CA ILE A 303 10.02 -4.55 18.48
C ILE A 303 8.51 -4.60 18.40
N ASN A 304 7.84 -3.88 19.31
CA ASN A 304 6.38 -3.85 19.31
C ASN A 304 5.87 -3.10 18.09
N VAL A 305 4.76 -3.58 17.51
CA VAL A 305 4.10 -2.93 16.38
C VAL A 305 3.76 -1.46 16.69
N ARG A 306 3.28 -1.21 17.92
CA ARG A 306 2.91 0.13 18.40
C ARG A 306 4.10 1.10 18.40
N ASP A 307 5.31 0.65 18.70
CA ASP A 307 6.50 1.51 18.71
C ASP A 307 6.81 2.05 17.31
N VAL A 308 6.67 1.19 16.28
CA VAL A 308 6.86 1.59 14.87
C VAL A 308 5.75 2.54 14.42
N GLN A 309 4.50 2.23 14.76
CA GLN A 309 3.36 3.08 14.42
C GLN A 309 3.45 4.47 15.08
N LEU A 310 3.94 4.57 16.32
CA LEU A 310 4.16 5.85 16.99
C LEU A 310 5.21 6.71 16.26
N GLU A 311 6.30 6.12 15.77
CA GLU A 311 7.29 6.84 14.97
C GLU A 311 6.69 7.34 13.64
N ILE A 312 5.84 6.53 12.99
CA ILE A 312 5.11 6.94 11.77
C ILE A 312 4.19 8.13 12.07
N LEU A 313 3.35 8.03 13.10
CA LEU A 313 2.41 9.08 13.49
C LEU A 313 3.10 10.38 13.91
N LYS A 314 4.22 10.28 14.64
CA LYS A 314 5.04 11.43 15.04
C LYS A 314 5.57 12.19 13.83
N ASN A 315 5.83 11.49 12.72
CA ASN A 315 6.25 12.07 11.44
C ASN A 315 5.08 12.33 10.49
N LYS A 316 3.84 12.45 11.03
CA LYS A 316 2.61 12.74 10.29
C LYS A 316 2.27 11.70 9.20
N GLY A 317 2.77 10.47 9.33
CA GLY A 317 2.42 9.36 8.44
C GLY A 317 1.12 8.70 8.86
N TYR A 318 0.41 8.13 7.89
CA TYR A 318 -0.83 7.39 8.08
C TYR A 318 -0.53 5.93 8.43
N ILE A 319 -1.21 5.38 9.44
CA ILE A 319 -1.22 3.93 9.73
C ILE A 319 -2.54 3.28 9.29
N LEU A 320 -3.57 4.10 9.06
CA LEU A 320 -4.85 3.77 8.47
C LEU A 320 -5.19 4.78 7.36
N PRO A 321 -5.77 4.33 6.23
CA PRO A 321 -5.92 5.12 5.00
C PRO A 321 -7.15 6.06 5.03
N TYR A 322 -7.27 6.90 6.05
CA TYR A 322 -8.42 7.78 6.23
C TYR A 322 -8.36 8.99 5.29
N VAL A 323 -9.13 8.94 4.20
CA VAL A 323 -9.11 10.01 3.18
C VAL A 323 -9.85 11.27 3.61
N ASP A 324 -10.68 11.19 4.65
CA ASP A 324 -11.42 12.30 5.25
C ASP A 324 -10.75 12.87 6.50
N VAL A 325 -9.50 12.47 6.77
CA VAL A 325 -8.69 12.99 7.86
C VAL A 325 -7.37 13.49 7.29
N ASP A 326 -7.20 14.81 7.27
CA ASP A 326 -5.95 15.45 6.86
C ASP A 326 -4.88 15.30 7.95
N TYR A 327 -3.60 15.20 7.56
CA TYR A 327 -2.48 15.11 8.50
C TYR A 327 -2.23 16.42 9.25
N GLU A 328 -2.80 17.53 8.78
CA GLU A 328 -2.81 18.83 9.46
C GLU A 328 -3.95 18.97 10.48
N ASP A 329 -4.91 18.05 10.52
CA ASP A 329 -5.94 18.04 11.55
C ASP A 329 -5.29 17.91 12.94
N LEU A 330 -5.68 18.79 13.88
CA LEU A 330 -5.17 18.80 15.24
C LEU A 330 -5.32 17.45 15.96
N ASN A 331 -6.35 16.68 15.58
CA ASN A 331 -6.71 15.41 16.16
C ASN A 331 -6.34 14.21 15.26
N PHE A 332 -5.59 14.42 14.17
CA PHE A 332 -5.12 13.39 13.24
C PHE A 332 -4.59 12.15 13.97
N ILE A 333 -3.67 12.35 14.91
CA ILE A 333 -3.03 11.26 15.67
C ILE A 333 -4.06 10.48 16.49
N SER A 334 -4.98 11.18 17.16
CA SER A 334 -6.02 10.56 17.98
C SER A 334 -6.92 9.65 17.13
N TYR A 335 -7.31 10.11 15.94
CA TYR A 335 -8.18 9.36 15.03
C TYR A 335 -7.47 8.09 14.51
N GLN A 336 -6.21 8.22 14.09
CA GLN A 336 -5.40 7.11 13.62
C GLN A 336 -5.21 6.04 14.70
N LYS A 337 -4.87 6.46 15.94
CA LYS A 337 -4.69 5.55 17.07
C LYS A 337 -5.96 4.80 17.43
N ILE A 338 -7.08 5.50 17.61
CA ILE A 338 -8.34 4.87 18.02
C ILE A 338 -8.91 3.96 16.92
N GLY A 339 -8.74 4.35 15.66
CA GLY A 339 -8.98 3.50 14.51
C GLY A 339 -8.16 2.20 14.55
N ALA A 340 -6.86 2.31 14.84
CA ALA A 340 -5.94 1.17 14.88
C ALA A 340 -6.09 0.30 16.14
N CYS A 341 -6.86 0.75 17.13
CA CYS A 341 -7.38 -0.08 18.21
C CYS A 341 -8.61 -0.89 17.78
N GLY A 342 -9.26 -0.52 16.68
CA GLY A 342 -10.52 -1.12 16.23
C GLY A 342 -11.72 -0.75 17.11
N ILE A 343 -11.56 0.21 18.03
CA ILE A 343 -12.64 0.69 18.91
C ILE A 343 -13.69 1.44 18.09
N LEU A 344 -13.24 2.29 17.17
CA LEU A 344 -14.06 2.85 16.11
C LEU A 344 -13.58 2.30 14.77
N ARG A 345 -14.48 1.63 14.05
CA ARG A 345 -14.20 1.11 12.71
C ARG A 345 -14.55 2.15 11.66
N SER A 346 -13.83 2.13 10.54
CA SER A 346 -14.05 2.97 9.36
C SER A 346 -14.92 2.27 8.32
N GLU A 347 -15.32 3.00 7.29
CA GLU A 347 -16.03 2.44 6.13
C GLU A 347 -15.12 2.45 4.90
N GLY A 348 -14.94 1.30 4.27
CA GLY A 348 -14.19 1.15 3.02
C GLY A 348 -15.11 1.29 1.81
N LEU A 349 -14.71 2.09 0.82
CA LEU A 349 -15.46 2.36 -0.41
C LEU A 349 -14.54 2.22 -1.63
N ASN A 350 -15.15 1.93 -2.78
CA ASN A 350 -14.51 2.06 -4.10
C ASN A 350 -15.37 2.99 -4.95
N ILE A 351 -14.77 4.06 -5.48
CA ILE A 351 -15.43 5.04 -6.36
C ILE A 351 -14.59 5.18 -7.63
N GLY A 352 -14.94 4.43 -8.67
CA GLY A 352 -14.18 4.41 -9.91
C GLY A 352 -12.80 3.77 -9.69
N TRP A 353 -11.73 4.54 -9.88
CA TRP A 353 -10.35 4.10 -9.66
C TRP A 353 -9.79 4.51 -8.29
N GLU A 354 -10.55 5.28 -7.52
CA GLU A 354 -10.14 5.70 -6.19
C GLU A 354 -10.74 4.74 -5.16
N ASN A 355 -9.88 4.07 -4.41
CA ASN A 355 -10.31 3.41 -3.20
C ASN A 355 -10.28 4.43 -2.07
N LYS A 356 -11.24 4.32 -1.14
CA LYS A 356 -11.37 5.24 -0.02
C LYS A 356 -11.64 4.46 1.25
N THR A 357 -11.17 5.00 2.37
CA THR A 357 -11.59 4.56 3.69
C THR A 357 -11.93 5.80 4.50
N LEU A 358 -13.13 5.85 5.06
CA LEU A 358 -13.70 7.03 5.73
C LEU A 358 -13.86 6.78 7.23
N PHE A 359 -13.32 7.69 8.04
CA PHE A 359 -13.41 7.62 9.50
C PHE A 359 -14.65 8.32 10.07
N TYR A 360 -15.11 9.36 9.38
CA TYR A 360 -16.22 10.25 9.73
C TYR A 360 -16.05 10.97 11.08
N PRO A 361 -14.99 11.79 11.27
CA PRO A 361 -14.72 12.43 12.56
C PRO A 361 -15.86 13.33 13.06
N ASN A 362 -16.57 14.00 12.15
CA ASN A 362 -17.66 14.93 12.49
C ASN A 362 -19.04 14.25 12.65
N ALA A 363 -19.17 12.96 12.34
CA ALA A 363 -20.43 12.27 12.52
C ALA A 363 -20.72 12.05 14.01
N LYS A 364 -22.00 12.13 14.38
CA LYS A 364 -22.47 11.82 15.74
C LYS A 364 -22.10 10.39 16.10
N LEU A 365 -21.62 10.18 17.33
CA LEU A 365 -21.29 8.85 17.82
C LEU A 365 -22.55 7.99 17.88
N ASN A 366 -22.45 6.76 17.40
CA ASN A 366 -23.48 5.74 17.51
C ASN A 366 -22.95 4.62 18.41
N ILE A 367 -23.70 4.26 19.45
CA ILE A 367 -23.32 3.24 20.42
C ILE A 367 -23.05 1.87 19.75
N ASN A 368 -23.77 1.55 18.68
CA ASN A 368 -23.63 0.29 17.94
C ASN A 368 -22.36 0.22 17.07
N GLN A 369 -21.57 1.29 17.04
CA GLN A 369 -20.31 1.37 16.26
C GLN A 369 -19.07 1.41 17.16
N ILE A 370 -19.23 1.04 18.43
CA ILE A 370 -18.18 1.05 19.46
C ILE A 370 -17.87 -0.38 19.85
N TYR A 371 -16.61 -0.79 19.74
CA TYR A 371 -16.16 -2.16 19.98
C TYR A 371 -15.15 -2.21 21.12
N LEU A 372 -15.59 -2.63 22.31
CA LEU A 372 -14.79 -2.63 23.54
C LEU A 372 -14.61 -4.03 24.16
N GLU A 373 -15.21 -5.06 23.58
CA GLU A 373 -15.40 -6.37 24.21
C GLU A 373 -14.08 -7.03 24.63
N ASN A 374 -13.03 -6.83 23.84
CA ASN A 374 -11.72 -7.45 24.07
C ASN A 374 -10.77 -6.56 24.90
N TRP A 375 -11.21 -5.39 25.34
CA TRP A 375 -10.36 -4.39 25.99
C TRP A 375 -10.60 -4.36 27.50
N THR A 376 -9.82 -5.16 28.24
CA THR A 376 -9.92 -5.30 29.71
C THR A 376 -9.80 -3.96 30.45
N MET A 377 -8.99 -3.03 29.93
CA MET A 377 -8.76 -1.72 30.53
C MET A 377 -10.02 -0.85 30.70
N PHE A 378 -11.07 -1.08 29.91
CA PHE A 378 -12.33 -0.35 30.07
C PHE A 378 -13.18 -0.87 31.23
N LYS A 379 -12.81 -2.00 31.84
CA LYS A 379 -13.48 -2.61 33.00
C LYS A 379 -15.00 -2.74 32.77
N SER A 380 -15.42 -3.14 31.57
CA SER A 380 -16.82 -3.09 31.09
C SER A 380 -17.81 -3.79 32.02
N ASP A 381 -17.40 -4.85 32.72
CA ASP A 381 -18.24 -5.55 33.70
C ASP A 381 -18.58 -4.69 34.94
N LYS A 382 -17.68 -3.79 35.33
CA LYS A 382 -17.81 -2.91 36.51
C LYS A 382 -18.26 -1.49 36.13
N ILE A 383 -17.89 -1.05 34.93
CA ILE A 383 -18.13 0.29 34.41
C ILE A 383 -18.79 0.14 33.03
N PRO A 384 -20.11 -0.15 33.00
CA PRO A 384 -20.81 -0.34 31.74
C PRO A 384 -20.74 0.94 30.89
N PHE A 385 -20.67 0.75 29.58
CA PHE A 385 -20.73 1.86 28.64
C PHE A 385 -22.09 2.57 28.76
N PRO A 386 -22.15 3.92 28.73
CA PRO A 386 -23.39 4.64 28.95
C PRO A 386 -24.39 4.42 27.81
N GLU A 387 -25.69 4.29 28.15
CA GLU A 387 -26.78 4.13 27.17
C GLU A 387 -26.96 5.35 26.26
N LYS A 388 -26.61 6.54 26.76
CA LYS A 388 -26.64 7.80 26.02
C LYS A 388 -25.22 8.35 25.88
N VAL A 389 -24.83 8.65 24.65
CA VAL A 389 -23.50 9.13 24.27
C VAL A 389 -23.38 10.66 24.25
N SER A 390 -23.95 11.33 25.26
CA SER A 390 -23.75 12.78 25.42
C SER A 390 -22.33 13.09 25.91
N ILE A 391 -21.84 14.31 25.70
CA ILE A 391 -20.53 14.77 26.20
C ILE A 391 -20.40 14.48 27.71
N LYS A 392 -21.43 14.80 28.50
CA LYS A 392 -21.47 14.55 29.95
C LYS A 392 -21.28 13.08 30.29
N ASN A 393 -22.03 12.19 29.63
CA ASN A 393 -22.02 10.78 29.96
C ASN A 393 -20.70 10.11 29.58
N ILE A 394 -20.14 10.48 28.43
CA ILE A 394 -18.86 9.95 27.99
C ILE A 394 -17.72 10.45 28.87
N LEU A 395 -17.67 11.75 29.21
CA LEU A 395 -16.66 12.27 30.13
C LEU A 395 -16.73 11.58 31.49
N ASN A 396 -17.94 11.42 32.05
CA ASN A 396 -18.12 10.69 33.30
C ASN A 396 -17.66 9.23 33.19
N TRP A 397 -17.98 8.54 32.10
CA TRP A 397 -17.56 7.15 31.87
C TRP A 397 -16.02 7.03 31.79
N VAL A 398 -15.37 7.87 30.98
CA VAL A 398 -13.90 7.90 30.84
C VAL A 398 -13.22 8.23 32.18
N TYR A 399 -13.74 9.19 32.93
CA TYR A 399 -13.18 9.55 34.24
C TYR A 399 -13.38 8.45 35.28
N LYS A 400 -14.53 7.78 35.26
CA LYS A 400 -14.80 6.65 36.16
C LYS A 400 -13.83 5.49 35.91
N ILE A 401 -13.42 5.24 34.66
CA ILE A 401 -12.37 4.25 34.34
C ILE A 401 -11.04 4.61 35.00
N LYS A 402 -10.71 5.91 35.05
CA LYS A 402 -9.53 6.46 35.74
C LYS A 402 -9.71 6.63 37.25
N GLU A 403 -10.81 6.13 37.82
CA GLU A 403 -11.14 6.22 39.25
C GLU A 403 -11.23 7.68 39.73
N LYS A 404 -11.71 8.55 38.84
CA LYS A 404 -11.96 9.98 39.08
C LYS A 404 -13.43 10.31 38.85
N SER A 405 -13.85 11.46 39.37
CA SER A 405 -15.20 11.99 39.19
C SER A 405 -15.14 13.51 39.07
N PHE A 406 -16.13 14.09 38.40
CA PHE A 406 -16.30 15.54 38.34
C PHE A 406 -17.07 16.04 39.57
N SER A 407 -16.61 17.15 40.16
CA SER A 407 -17.24 17.74 41.35
C SER A 407 -18.19 18.89 41.01
N ASN A 408 -18.00 19.54 39.87
CA ASN A 408 -18.79 20.69 39.41
C ASN A 408 -18.78 20.80 37.87
N GLU A 409 -19.64 21.65 37.30
CA GLU A 409 -19.75 21.80 35.84
C GLU A 409 -18.53 22.45 35.19
N SER A 410 -17.81 23.34 35.89
CA SER A 410 -16.61 24.00 35.36
C SER A 410 -15.49 23.01 35.00
N GLU A 411 -15.32 21.93 35.78
CA GLU A 411 -14.31 20.91 35.50
C GLU A 411 -14.53 20.20 34.15
N TYR A 412 -15.78 20.01 33.70
CA TYR A 412 -16.03 19.41 32.38
C TYR A 412 -15.54 20.32 31.25
N LEU A 413 -15.80 21.63 31.37
CA LEU A 413 -15.36 22.62 30.39
C LEU A 413 -13.83 22.73 30.38
N GLU A 414 -13.19 22.73 31.56
CA GLU A 414 -11.73 22.75 31.68
C GLU A 414 -11.09 21.56 30.96
N VAL A 415 -11.60 20.34 31.17
CA VAL A 415 -11.12 19.14 30.47
C VAL A 415 -11.33 19.28 28.97
N TRP A 416 -12.51 19.69 28.54
CA TRP A 416 -12.84 19.86 27.12
C TRP A 416 -11.91 20.86 26.42
N THR A 417 -11.69 22.02 27.04
CA THR A 417 -10.80 23.07 26.52
C THR A 417 -9.33 22.64 26.56
N SER A 418 -8.89 21.90 27.59
CA SER A 418 -7.52 21.38 27.66
C SER A 418 -7.15 20.44 26.51
N LEU A 419 -8.17 19.78 25.93
CA LEU A 419 -8.04 18.89 24.78
C LEU A 419 -8.24 19.62 23.44
N SER A 420 -8.32 20.95 23.46
CA SER A 420 -8.57 21.79 22.27
C SER A 420 -9.86 21.43 21.52
N LEU A 421 -10.87 20.92 22.23
CA LEU A 421 -12.18 20.64 21.66
C LEU A 421 -13.09 21.88 21.78
N SER A 422 -13.95 22.07 20.78
CA SER A 422 -14.88 23.21 20.68
C SER A 422 -16.35 22.77 20.81
N ASP A 423 -17.30 23.70 20.67
CA ASP A 423 -18.76 23.42 20.70
C ASP A 423 -19.21 22.60 21.93
N PHE A 424 -18.81 23.08 23.12
CA PHE A 424 -19.07 22.39 24.37
C PHE A 424 -20.53 22.54 24.82
N ASN A 425 -21.25 21.43 24.86
CA ASN A 425 -22.58 21.33 25.46
C ASN A 425 -22.77 19.93 26.06
N LEU A 426 -22.93 19.84 27.37
CA LEU A 426 -23.01 18.58 28.12
C LEU A 426 -24.07 17.61 27.59
N GLU A 427 -25.19 18.11 27.07
CA GLU A 427 -26.32 17.31 26.60
C GLU A 427 -26.22 16.97 25.10
N ARG A 428 -25.27 17.57 24.37
CA ARG A 428 -25.03 17.26 22.95
C ARG A 428 -24.45 15.85 22.82
N ILE A 429 -24.88 15.14 21.77
CA ILE A 429 -24.25 13.88 21.35
C ILE A 429 -22.81 14.18 20.90
N ILE A 430 -21.85 13.48 21.49
CA ILE A 430 -20.44 13.60 21.13
C ILE A 430 -20.21 13.13 19.69
N THR A 431 -19.27 13.73 18.97
CA THR A 431 -18.85 13.21 17.66
C THR A 431 -17.90 12.03 17.80
N ARG A 432 -17.71 11.27 16.71
CA ARG A 432 -16.71 10.18 16.64
C ARG A 432 -15.30 10.69 16.88
N GLY A 433 -14.97 11.86 16.34
CA GLY A 433 -13.66 12.50 16.51
C GLY A 433 -13.42 12.92 17.96
N GLU A 434 -14.38 13.62 18.57
CA GLU A 434 -14.31 14.02 19.97
C GLU A 434 -14.16 12.80 20.91
N PHE A 435 -14.94 11.74 20.68
CA PHE A 435 -14.80 10.49 21.43
C PHE A 435 -13.40 9.89 21.30
N SER A 436 -12.82 9.94 20.09
CA SER A 436 -11.46 9.46 19.85
C SER A 436 -10.41 10.25 20.60
N VAL A 437 -10.55 11.57 20.67
CA VAL A 437 -9.66 12.45 21.43
C VAL A 437 -9.75 12.13 22.93
N LEU A 438 -10.95 11.96 23.47
CA LEU A 438 -11.12 11.60 24.88
C LEU A 438 -10.46 10.26 25.19
N LEU A 439 -10.65 9.25 24.34
CA LEU A 439 -10.03 7.94 24.53
C LEU A 439 -8.50 8.00 24.43
N ASP A 440 -7.95 8.61 23.38
CA ASP A 440 -6.49 8.71 23.19
C ASP A 440 -5.83 9.49 24.33
N LYS A 441 -6.39 10.64 24.71
CA LYS A 441 -5.72 11.56 25.65
C LYS A 441 -5.91 11.20 27.13
N ILE A 442 -6.95 10.47 27.49
CA ILE A 442 -7.26 10.15 28.89
C ILE A 442 -6.99 8.68 29.23
N ILE A 443 -7.36 7.77 28.33
CA ILE A 443 -7.19 6.32 28.52
C ILE A 443 -5.93 5.80 27.84
N ASP A 444 -5.61 6.34 26.65
CA ASP A 444 -4.49 5.94 25.79
C ASP A 444 -4.42 4.42 25.55
N PRO A 445 -5.49 3.80 25.01
CA PRO A 445 -5.53 2.36 24.76
C PRO A 445 -4.42 1.91 23.79
N PHE A 446 -4.07 2.78 22.83
CA PHE A 446 -3.11 2.47 21.78
C PHE A 446 -1.69 2.27 22.33
N SER A 447 -1.25 3.11 23.25
CA SER A 447 0.12 3.06 23.78
C SER A 447 0.25 2.14 24.99
N ASN A 448 -0.84 1.89 25.72
CA ASN A 448 -0.83 1.04 26.92
C ASN A 448 -1.07 -0.45 26.64
N VAL A 449 -1.59 -0.82 25.47
CA VAL A 449 -1.85 -2.22 25.10
C VAL A 449 -1.12 -2.58 23.81
N ASN A 450 -0.19 -3.53 23.93
CA ASN A 450 0.53 -4.06 22.77
C ASN A 450 -0.34 -5.02 21.97
N ILE A 451 0.07 -5.25 20.72
CA ILE A 451 -0.56 -6.21 19.82
C ILE A 451 0.48 -7.13 19.22
N ASP A 452 0.08 -8.36 18.91
CA ASP A 452 0.88 -9.27 18.10
C ASP A 452 0.79 -8.90 16.60
N TYR A 453 1.49 -9.63 15.74
CA TYR A 453 1.46 -9.40 14.29
C TYR A 453 0.10 -9.71 13.64
N TYR A 454 -0.78 -10.43 14.34
CA TYR A 454 -2.15 -10.73 13.89
C TYR A 454 -3.17 -9.69 14.35
N GLY A 455 -2.74 -8.69 15.15
CA GLY A 455 -3.60 -7.64 15.69
C GLY A 455 -4.36 -8.04 16.95
N ASN A 456 -4.03 -9.17 17.56
CA ASN A 456 -4.58 -9.60 18.84
C ASN A 456 -3.96 -8.76 19.95
N LEU A 457 -4.77 -8.42 20.96
CA LEU A 457 -4.30 -7.66 22.12
C LEU A 457 -3.44 -8.58 23.00
N ILE A 458 -2.24 -8.13 23.34
CA ILE A 458 -1.35 -8.82 24.27
C ILE A 458 -1.64 -8.25 25.65
N SER A 459 -2.21 -9.06 26.55
CA SER A 459 -2.37 -8.66 27.95
C SER A 459 -1.00 -8.36 28.56
N SER A 460 -0.84 -7.17 29.12
CA SER A 460 0.30 -6.86 29.98
C SER A 460 0.31 -7.86 31.13
N SER A 461 1.46 -8.48 31.40
CA SER A 461 1.65 -9.49 32.44
C SER A 461 1.44 -8.98 33.89
N ASN A 462 0.88 -7.78 34.06
CA ASN A 462 0.77 -7.04 35.32
C ASN A 462 -0.62 -6.39 35.50
N ASP A 463 -1.70 -7.08 35.11
CA ASP A 463 -3.06 -6.74 35.57
C ASP A 463 -3.43 -7.55 36.82
#